data_AF-A0A8S2CJS4-F1
#
_entry.id   AF-A0A8S2CJS4-F1
#
_cell.length_a   1.000
_cell.length_b   1.000
_cell.length_c   1.000
_cell.angle_alpha   90.00
_cell.angle_beta   90.00
_cell.angle_gamma   90.00
#
_symmetry.space_group_name_H-M   'P 1'
#
loop_
_entity.id
_entity.type
_entity.pdbx_description
1 polymer ?
#
loop_
_entity_poly.entity_id
_entity_poly.type
_entity_poly.pdbx_seq_one_letter_code
_entity_poly.pdbx_strand_id
1 'polypeptide(L)'
;MASLFETEPSRLELEIDAICAQLGLNEIARKKGLMVLEDHVRSIHLSATNHQIDNCAQMLKGFSLHLDTGPNGSVRPFYVPCSCLKQWNEHNAYIKKYVMHHFPNQGRKAAVASLQESLMPEAIKGVYLYGDPGTGKTTLTIAFANEIAKRGKSVAHVLVQELVAMLKASFGDENAEKAGDVTDRLREVDLLVLDDIGGETNGE
;
A
#
# COMPACT_ATOMS: atom_id res chain seq x y z
N MET A 1 -28.83 4.37 -21.16
CA MET A 1 -28.06 5.14 -20.15
C MET A 1 -27.28 6.20 -20.90
N ALA A 2 -27.91 7.35 -21.12
CA ALA A 2 -27.45 8.42 -21.99
C ALA A 2 -26.88 9.59 -21.17
N SER A 3 -25.88 10.27 -21.75
CA SER A 3 -25.31 11.59 -21.43
C SER A 3 -24.73 11.84 -20.03
N LEU A 4 -23.43 11.60 -19.86
CA LEU A 4 -22.65 12.22 -18.76
C LEU A 4 -21.33 12.88 -19.20
N PHE A 5 -21.05 13.00 -20.50
CA PHE A 5 -19.78 13.58 -20.99
C PHE A 5 -19.92 14.45 -22.25
N GLU A 6 -21.00 15.22 -22.34
CA GLU A 6 -21.00 16.44 -23.17
C GLU A 6 -21.11 17.63 -22.23
N THR A 7 -19.98 18.02 -21.62
CA THR A 7 -19.90 19.28 -20.91
C THR A 7 -19.85 20.39 -21.94
N GLU A 8 -20.86 21.26 -21.91
CA GLU A 8 -20.88 22.52 -22.65
C GLU A 8 -19.52 23.23 -22.52
N PRO A 9 -18.95 23.78 -23.62
CA PRO A 9 -17.69 24.54 -23.62
C PRO A 9 -17.63 25.66 -22.56
N SER A 10 -18.79 26.10 -22.04
CA SER A 10 -18.93 27.13 -21.02
C SER A 10 -18.39 26.73 -19.65
N ARG A 11 -18.54 25.48 -19.20
CA ARG A 11 -18.22 25.10 -17.81
C ARG A 11 -16.73 24.88 -17.58
N LEU A 12 -16.05 24.19 -18.50
CA LEU A 12 -14.62 23.92 -18.40
C LEU A 12 -13.81 25.22 -18.47
N GLU A 13 -14.19 26.14 -19.37
CA GLU A 13 -13.56 27.47 -19.47
C GLU A 13 -13.72 28.28 -18.18
N LEU A 14 -14.90 28.26 -17.54
CA LEU A 14 -15.12 28.92 -16.25
C LEU A 14 -14.25 28.34 -15.13
N GLU A 15 -14.09 27.02 -15.08
CA GLU A 15 -13.23 26.37 -14.10
C GLU A 15 -11.75 26.70 -14.34
N ILE A 16 -11.30 26.68 -15.59
CA ILE A 16 -9.94 27.09 -15.98
C ILE A 16 -9.68 28.55 -15.61
N ASP A 17 -10.62 29.45 -15.89
CA ASP A 17 -10.49 30.87 -15.55
C ASP A 17 -10.42 31.09 -14.03
N ALA A 18 -11.21 30.34 -13.27
CA ALA A 18 -11.14 30.35 -11.81
C ALA A 18 -9.77 29.87 -11.30
N ILE A 19 -9.22 28.80 -11.88
CA ILE A 19 -7.88 28.29 -11.55
C ILE A 19 -6.80 29.32 -11.90
N CYS A 20 -6.87 29.92 -13.09
CA CYS A 20 -5.93 30.97 -13.51
C CYS A 20 -5.98 32.17 -12.56
N ALA A 21 -7.16 32.59 -12.12
CA ALA A 21 -7.33 33.66 -11.15
C ALA A 21 -6.73 33.29 -9.77
N GLN A 22 -6.98 32.08 -9.28
CA GLN A 22 -6.44 31.58 -8.01
C GLN A 22 -4.91 31.51 -8.01
N LEU A 23 -4.30 31.12 -9.13
CA LEU A 23 -2.86 30.95 -9.29
C LEU A 23 -2.15 32.23 -9.77
N GLY A 24 -2.88 33.30 -10.08
CA GLY A 24 -2.31 34.54 -10.63
C GLY A 24 -1.66 34.36 -12.00
N LEU A 25 -2.19 33.45 -12.82
CA LEU A 25 -1.66 33.15 -14.16
C LEU A 25 -2.11 34.21 -15.16
N ASN A 26 -1.16 34.70 -15.97
CA ASN A 26 -1.48 35.61 -17.07
C ASN A 26 -1.97 34.85 -18.32
N GLU A 27 -2.46 35.59 -19.31
CA GLU A 27 -3.02 35.02 -20.54
C GLU A 27 -1.99 34.18 -21.33
N ILE A 28 -0.71 34.56 -21.29
CA ILE A 28 0.37 33.81 -21.95
C ILE A 28 0.56 32.45 -21.26
N ALA A 29 0.58 32.42 -19.94
CA ALA A 29 0.70 31.20 -19.14
C ALA A 29 -0.52 30.29 -19.33
N ARG A 30 -1.74 30.86 -19.33
CA ARG A 30 -2.98 30.14 -19.65
C ARG A 30 -2.91 29.48 -21.02
N LYS A 31 -2.54 30.22 -22.07
CA LYS A 31 -2.42 29.68 -23.44
C LYS A 31 -1.37 28.59 -23.54
N LYS A 32 -0.18 28.78 -22.95
CA LYS A 32 0.90 27.79 -22.98
C LYS A 32 0.58 26.55 -22.14
N GLY A 33 -0.20 26.71 -21.07
CA GLY A 33 -0.56 25.65 -20.12
C GLY A 33 -1.95 25.06 -20.32
N LEU A 34 -2.65 25.35 -21.42
CA LEU A 34 -4.06 24.96 -21.58
C LEU A 34 -4.29 23.47 -21.38
N MET A 35 -3.45 22.63 -22.00
CA MET A 35 -3.54 21.17 -21.86
C MET A 35 -3.41 20.71 -20.40
N VAL A 36 -2.44 21.27 -19.65
CA VAL A 36 -2.22 20.88 -18.25
C VAL A 36 -3.31 21.43 -17.32
N LEU A 37 -3.93 22.57 -17.67
CA LEU A 37 -5.10 23.12 -16.99
C LEU A 37 -6.33 22.23 -17.18
N GLU A 38 -6.58 21.76 -18.41
CA GLU A 38 -7.66 20.80 -18.69
C GLU A 38 -7.46 19.48 -17.94
N ASP A 39 -6.23 18.94 -17.96
CA ASP A 39 -5.91 17.70 -17.26
C ASP A 39 -6.05 17.85 -15.74
N HIS A 40 -5.72 19.01 -15.19
CA HIS A 40 -5.93 19.33 -13.78
C HIS A 40 -7.42 19.29 -13.41
N VAL A 41 -8.29 19.93 -14.20
CA VAL A 41 -9.75 19.92 -13.98
C VAL A 41 -10.28 18.48 -14.01
N ARG A 42 -9.92 17.71 -15.04
CA ARG A 42 -10.31 16.29 -15.13
C ARG A 42 -9.80 15.50 -13.93
N SER A 43 -8.56 15.72 -13.51
CA SER A 43 -7.94 15.02 -12.40
C SER A 43 -8.63 15.32 -11.06
N ILE A 44 -8.97 16.58 -10.77
CA ILE A 44 -9.72 16.93 -9.56
C ILE A 44 -11.09 16.26 -9.57
N HIS A 45 -11.82 16.33 -10.68
CA HIS A 45 -13.14 15.68 -10.80
C HIS A 45 -13.07 14.18 -10.57
N LEU A 46 -12.09 13.50 -11.16
CA LEU A 46 -11.85 12.07 -10.90
C LEU A 46 -11.52 11.82 -9.42
N SER A 47 -10.68 12.65 -8.80
CA SER A 47 -10.33 12.51 -7.37
C SER A 47 -11.50 12.75 -6.42
N ALA A 48 -12.49 13.55 -6.83
CA ALA A 48 -13.70 13.80 -6.05
C ALA A 48 -14.67 12.61 -6.07
N THR A 49 -14.52 11.68 -7.02
CA THR A 49 -15.32 10.45 -7.03
C THR A 49 -14.85 9.49 -5.94
N ASN A 50 -15.79 8.81 -5.28
CA ASN A 50 -15.48 7.82 -4.25
C ASN A 50 -15.10 6.46 -4.88
N HIS A 51 -13.94 6.40 -5.54
CA HIS A 51 -13.43 5.20 -6.21
C HIS A 51 -12.33 4.51 -5.40
N GLN A 52 -12.08 3.22 -5.70
CA GLN A 52 -11.00 2.44 -5.07
C GLN A 52 -9.70 2.56 -5.85
N ILE A 53 -8.56 2.35 -5.18
CA ILE A 53 -7.23 2.44 -5.79
C ILE A 53 -7.10 1.58 -7.04
N ASP A 54 -7.70 0.38 -7.03
CA ASP A 54 -7.63 -0.58 -8.14
C ASP A 54 -8.26 -0.04 -9.43
N ASN A 55 -9.31 0.77 -9.28
CA ASN A 55 -10.09 1.38 -10.35
C ASN A 55 -9.78 2.88 -10.52
N CYS A 56 -8.65 3.35 -10.00
CA CYS A 56 -8.27 4.75 -10.11
C CYS A 56 -7.89 5.10 -11.55
N ALA A 57 -8.71 5.95 -12.20
CA ALA A 57 -8.53 6.38 -13.58
C ALA A 57 -7.63 7.62 -13.74
N GLN A 58 -6.92 8.01 -12.69
CA GLN A 58 -5.89 9.05 -12.78
C GLN A 58 -4.76 8.62 -13.73
N MET A 59 -4.12 9.58 -14.41
CA MET A 59 -2.95 9.28 -15.24
C MET A 59 -1.84 8.57 -14.46
N LEU A 60 -1.58 9.04 -13.24
CA LEU A 60 -0.74 8.36 -12.27
C LEU A 60 -1.64 7.71 -11.21
N LYS A 61 -1.74 6.38 -11.24
CA LYS A 61 -2.65 5.61 -10.36
C LYS A 61 -2.45 6.00 -8.89
N GLY A 62 -3.52 6.49 -8.26
CA GLY A 62 -3.50 6.93 -6.86
C GLY A 62 -3.07 8.37 -6.62
N PHE A 63 -2.78 9.16 -7.65
CA PHE A 63 -2.35 10.55 -7.53
C PHE A 63 -3.19 11.48 -8.40
N SER A 64 -3.60 12.62 -7.85
CA SER A 64 -4.24 13.69 -8.61
C SER A 64 -3.21 14.75 -9.03
N LEU A 65 -3.40 15.30 -10.22
CA LEU A 65 -2.63 16.40 -10.78
C LEU A 65 -3.14 17.71 -10.20
N HIS A 66 -2.23 18.48 -9.59
CA HIS A 66 -2.44 19.82 -9.07
C HIS A 66 -1.47 20.80 -9.73
N LEU A 67 -1.80 22.08 -9.68
CA LEU A 67 -1.03 23.15 -10.31
C LEU A 67 -0.58 24.18 -9.28
N ASP A 68 0.67 24.63 -9.42
CA ASP A 68 1.21 25.81 -8.76
C ASP A 68 1.77 26.78 -9.80
N THR A 69 2.19 27.95 -9.33
CA THR A 69 2.78 28.99 -10.18
C THR A 69 4.30 28.85 -10.13
N GLY A 70 4.87 28.47 -11.26
CA GLY A 70 6.32 28.35 -11.45
C GLY A 70 7.02 29.69 -11.64
N PRO A 71 8.35 29.67 -11.83
CA PRO A 71 9.13 30.87 -12.14
C PRO A 71 8.54 31.59 -13.36
N ASN A 72 8.56 32.93 -13.31
CA ASN A 72 8.01 33.82 -14.34
C ASN A 72 6.50 33.65 -14.60
N GLY A 73 5.73 33.14 -13.64
CA GLY A 73 4.27 33.00 -13.75
C GLY A 73 3.84 31.85 -14.67
N SER A 74 4.71 30.86 -14.89
CA SER A 74 4.39 29.67 -15.69
C SER A 74 3.49 28.69 -14.91
N VAL A 75 2.71 27.88 -15.64
CA VAL A 75 1.93 26.79 -15.02
C VAL A 75 2.86 25.64 -14.70
N ARG A 76 2.91 25.23 -13.43
CA ARG A 76 3.75 24.12 -12.99
C ARG A 76 2.88 22.99 -12.42
N PRO A 77 2.99 21.76 -12.94
CA PRO A 77 2.27 20.61 -12.41
C PRO A 77 2.99 19.94 -11.26
N PHE A 78 2.23 19.45 -10.29
CA PHE A 78 2.69 18.54 -9.24
C PHE A 78 1.61 17.52 -8.89
N TYR A 79 1.99 16.44 -8.21
CA TYR A 79 1.07 15.35 -7.87
C TYR A 79 0.86 15.27 -6.37
N VAL A 80 -0.39 15.07 -5.97
CA VAL A 80 -0.76 14.79 -4.57
C VAL A 80 -1.51 13.46 -4.48
N PRO A 81 -1.52 12.79 -3.31
CA PRO A 81 -2.31 11.57 -3.14
C PRO A 81 -3.79 11.81 -3.41
N CYS A 82 -4.36 11.02 -4.32
CA CYS A 82 -5.79 10.94 -4.58
C CYS A 82 -6.52 10.44 -3.32
N SER A 83 -7.81 10.79 -3.20
CA SER A 83 -8.69 10.29 -2.13
C SER A 83 -8.65 8.77 -2.00
N CYS A 84 -8.63 8.03 -3.12
CA CYS A 84 -8.58 6.56 -3.12
C CYS A 84 -7.28 6.00 -2.53
N LEU A 85 -6.14 6.67 -2.74
CA LEU A 85 -4.84 6.28 -2.17
C LEU A 85 -4.79 6.60 -0.68
N LYS A 86 -5.36 7.74 -0.26
CA LYS A 86 -5.50 8.08 1.16
C LYS A 86 -6.34 7.04 1.90
N GLN A 87 -7.54 6.73 1.38
CA GLN A 87 -8.41 5.70 1.93
C GLN A 87 -7.72 4.33 1.97
N TRP A 88 -7.00 3.96 0.91
CA TRP A 88 -6.26 2.69 0.89
C TRP A 88 -5.16 2.68 1.95
N ASN A 89 -4.38 3.75 2.08
CA ASN A 89 -3.32 3.86 3.10
C ASN A 89 -3.88 3.81 4.52
N GLU A 90 -5.02 4.47 4.78
CA GLU A 90 -5.70 4.44 6.06
C GLU A 90 -6.22 3.03 6.38
N HIS A 91 -6.91 2.40 5.42
CA HIS A 91 -7.41 1.04 5.56
C HIS A 91 -6.29 0.02 5.78
N ASN A 92 -5.12 0.26 5.18
CA ASN A 92 -3.95 -0.62 5.28
C ASN A 92 -2.88 -0.10 6.26
N ALA A 93 -3.22 0.87 7.12
CA ALA A 93 -2.27 1.42 8.09
C ALA A 93 -1.71 0.36 9.04
N TYR A 94 -2.48 -0.73 9.25
CA TYR A 94 -2.07 -1.90 10.03
C TYR A 94 -0.81 -2.59 9.48
N ILE A 95 -0.48 -2.43 8.19
CA ILE A 95 0.74 -2.99 7.60
C ILE A 95 1.99 -2.48 8.34
N LYS A 96 1.96 -1.27 8.91
CA LYS A 96 3.05 -0.71 9.74
C LYS A 96 3.34 -1.53 11.01
N LYS A 97 2.44 -2.44 11.39
CA LYS A 97 2.62 -3.35 12.53
C LYS A 97 3.42 -4.60 12.18
N TYR A 98 3.69 -4.84 10.90
CA TYR A 98 4.61 -5.89 10.49
C TYR A 98 6.05 -5.45 10.75
N VAL A 99 6.71 -6.12 11.71
CA VAL A 99 8.13 -5.92 12.01
C VAL A 99 9.01 -6.52 10.92
N MET A 100 8.53 -7.61 10.31
CA MET A 100 9.19 -8.32 9.21
C MET A 100 8.16 -9.10 8.40
N HIS A 101 8.25 -9.04 7.07
CA HIS A 101 7.44 -9.88 6.18
C HIS A 101 8.18 -10.18 4.88
N HIS A 102 8.04 -11.41 4.38
CA HIS A 102 8.61 -11.86 3.11
C HIS A 102 7.52 -12.06 2.03
N PHE A 103 6.50 -11.20 2.03
CA PHE A 103 5.46 -11.27 0.98
C PHE A 103 5.99 -10.69 -0.33
N PRO A 104 5.73 -11.34 -1.48
CA PRO A 104 5.92 -10.70 -2.77
C PRO A 104 5.03 -9.44 -2.84
N ASN A 105 5.57 -8.32 -3.36
CA ASN A 105 4.97 -6.98 -3.41
C ASN A 105 3.61 -6.85 -4.14
N GLN A 106 2.99 -7.94 -4.56
CA GLN A 106 1.68 -7.93 -5.22
C GLN A 106 0.59 -8.48 -4.30
N GLY A 107 -0.07 -7.50 -3.67
CA GLY A 107 -1.42 -7.53 -3.11
C GLY A 107 -2.01 -8.89 -2.76
N ARG A 108 -2.19 -9.16 -1.47
CA ARG A 108 -3.12 -10.20 -1.04
C ARG A 108 -4.05 -9.68 0.05
N LYS A 109 -5.26 -9.29 -0.39
CA LYS A 109 -6.47 -9.39 0.43
C LYS A 109 -6.71 -10.87 0.72
N ALA A 110 -6.94 -11.23 1.98
CA ALA A 110 -7.85 -12.32 2.33
C ALA A 110 -8.28 -12.17 3.80
N ALA A 111 -9.57 -12.40 4.01
CA ALA A 111 -10.30 -12.27 5.27
C ALA A 111 -10.21 -13.53 6.12
N VAL A 112 -10.06 -13.39 7.45
CA VAL A 112 -10.45 -14.45 8.40
C VAL A 112 -11.01 -13.82 9.67
N ALA A 113 -12.35 -13.83 9.80
CA ALA A 113 -13.03 -13.53 11.07
C ALA A 113 -13.19 -14.79 11.95
N SER A 114 -13.20 -15.99 11.37
CA SER A 114 -13.56 -17.23 12.07
C SER A 114 -12.46 -17.87 12.91
N LEU A 115 -11.17 -17.59 12.65
CA LEU A 115 -10.06 -18.07 13.49
C LEU A 115 -9.94 -17.31 14.82
N GLN A 116 -10.57 -16.15 14.95
CA GLN A 116 -10.44 -15.26 16.10
C GLN A 116 -10.91 -15.89 17.40
N GLU A 117 -12.03 -16.62 17.35
CA GLU A 117 -12.69 -17.15 18.54
C GLU A 117 -12.02 -18.44 19.05
N SER A 118 -11.50 -19.26 18.12
CA SER A 118 -10.84 -20.53 18.47
C SER A 118 -9.38 -20.37 18.88
N LEU A 119 -8.69 -19.30 18.43
CA LEU A 119 -7.25 -19.10 18.67
C LEU A 119 -6.93 -18.06 19.77
N MET A 120 -7.93 -17.50 20.45
CA MET A 120 -7.71 -16.54 21.55
C MET A 120 -8.34 -16.93 22.91
N PRO A 121 -8.12 -18.13 23.46
CA PRO A 121 -7.99 -18.30 24.90
C PRO A 121 -6.62 -17.78 25.36
N GLU A 122 -6.55 -17.22 26.56
CA GLU A 122 -5.38 -16.53 27.18
C GLU A 122 -4.08 -17.36 27.32
N ALA A 123 -4.00 -18.58 26.76
CA ALA A 123 -2.80 -19.40 26.79
C ALA A 123 -2.79 -20.46 25.65
N ILE A 124 -2.52 -20.05 24.41
CA ILE A 124 -2.12 -21.01 23.37
C ILE A 124 -0.60 -21.12 23.34
N LYS A 125 -0.08 -22.36 23.42
CA LYS A 125 1.35 -22.70 23.34
C LYS A 125 1.95 -22.57 21.92
N GLY A 126 1.24 -21.90 20.99
CA GLY A 126 1.51 -21.90 19.54
C GLY A 126 0.61 -22.86 18.74
N VAL A 127 0.55 -22.65 17.43
CA VAL A 127 -0.24 -23.48 16.48
C VAL A 127 0.69 -23.98 15.39
N TYR A 128 0.56 -25.26 15.04
CA TYR A 128 1.28 -25.87 13.93
C TYR A 128 0.27 -26.31 12.85
N LEU A 129 0.36 -25.70 11.67
CA LEU A 129 -0.49 -26.03 10.52
C LEU A 129 0.25 -26.98 9.57
N TYR A 130 -0.33 -28.14 9.30
CA TYR A 130 0.23 -29.15 8.39
C TYR A 130 -0.82 -29.69 7.43
N GLY A 131 -0.38 -30.21 6.30
CA GLY A 131 -1.23 -30.73 5.22
C GLY A 131 -0.57 -30.55 3.86
N ASP A 132 -1.20 -31.08 2.81
CA ASP A 132 -0.63 -31.10 1.45
C ASP A 132 -0.35 -29.70 0.89
N PRO A 133 0.58 -29.54 -0.07
CA PRO A 133 0.77 -28.29 -0.80
C PRO A 133 -0.55 -27.78 -1.43
N GLY A 134 -0.75 -26.46 -1.44
CA GLY A 134 -1.95 -25.86 -2.04
C GLY A 134 -3.21 -25.89 -1.16
N THR A 135 -3.16 -26.44 0.05
CA THR A 135 -4.29 -26.45 1.02
C THR A 135 -4.59 -25.11 1.70
N GLY A 136 -3.84 -24.05 1.35
CA GLY A 136 -4.10 -22.69 1.85
C GLY A 136 -3.50 -22.36 3.22
N LYS A 137 -2.56 -23.17 3.75
CA LYS A 137 -1.88 -22.93 5.04
C LYS A 137 -1.28 -21.52 5.15
N THR A 138 -0.43 -21.13 4.20
CA THR A 138 0.16 -19.79 4.12
C THR A 138 -0.91 -18.71 3.97
N THR A 139 -1.96 -18.94 3.17
CA THR A 139 -3.05 -17.96 3.03
C THR A 139 -3.77 -17.74 4.37
N LEU A 140 -3.97 -18.82 5.13
CA LEU A 140 -4.62 -18.78 6.44
C LEU A 140 -3.77 -18.03 7.46
N THR A 141 -2.47 -18.31 7.55
CA THR A 141 -1.55 -17.60 8.46
C THR A 141 -1.45 -16.12 8.12
N ILE A 142 -1.40 -15.76 6.83
CA ILE A 142 -1.38 -14.36 6.37
C ILE A 142 -2.65 -13.63 6.79
N ALA A 143 -3.81 -14.26 6.59
CA ALA A 143 -5.08 -13.63 6.93
C ALA A 143 -5.24 -13.46 8.44
N PHE A 144 -4.80 -14.43 9.24
CA PHE A 144 -4.75 -14.31 10.70
C PHE A 144 -3.77 -13.20 11.14
N ALA A 145 -2.56 -13.17 10.58
CA ALA A 145 -1.57 -12.14 10.83
C ALA A 145 -2.10 -10.72 10.54
N ASN A 146 -2.80 -10.53 9.42
CA ASN A 146 -3.41 -9.25 9.05
C ASN A 146 -4.43 -8.81 10.10
N GLU A 147 -5.22 -9.75 10.63
CA GLU A 147 -6.25 -9.45 11.62
C GLU A 147 -5.63 -9.06 12.98
N ILE A 148 -4.55 -9.71 13.38
CA ILE A 148 -3.78 -9.31 14.58
C ILE A 148 -3.18 -7.92 14.39
N ALA A 149 -2.57 -7.65 13.23
CA ALA A 149 -2.02 -6.33 12.91
C ALA A 149 -3.09 -5.22 12.93
N LYS A 150 -4.30 -5.49 12.42
CA LYS A 150 -5.44 -4.54 12.46
C LYS A 150 -5.87 -4.17 13.89
N ARG A 151 -5.61 -5.05 14.86
CA ARG A 151 -5.83 -4.79 16.30
C ARG A 151 -4.68 -4.02 16.95
N GLY A 152 -3.72 -3.55 16.15
CA GLY A 152 -2.60 -2.72 16.60
C GLY A 152 -1.41 -3.49 17.18
N LYS A 153 -1.45 -4.82 17.10
CA LYS A 153 -0.44 -5.77 17.61
C LYS A 153 0.68 -5.99 16.61
N SER A 154 1.92 -6.15 17.08
CA SER A 154 3.09 -6.37 16.24
C SER A 154 3.12 -7.79 15.67
N VAL A 155 3.50 -7.93 14.40
CA VAL A 155 3.50 -9.22 13.71
C VAL A 155 4.80 -9.42 12.94
N ALA A 156 5.32 -10.64 12.91
CA ALA A 156 6.36 -11.06 11.98
C ALA A 156 5.88 -12.30 11.21
N HIS A 157 6.05 -12.30 9.89
CA HIS A 157 5.76 -13.45 9.04
C HIS A 157 6.97 -13.75 8.16
N VAL A 158 7.69 -14.83 8.48
CA VAL A 158 8.97 -15.13 7.85
C VAL A 158 8.95 -16.51 7.22
N LEU A 159 9.52 -16.62 6.01
CA LEU A 159 9.89 -17.90 5.44
C LEU A 159 11.09 -18.43 6.20
N VAL A 160 11.02 -19.68 6.68
CA VAL A 160 12.11 -20.27 7.48
C VAL A 160 13.43 -20.29 6.70
N GLN A 161 13.38 -20.62 5.40
CA GLN A 161 14.55 -20.62 4.52
C GLN A 161 15.29 -19.28 4.49
N GLU A 162 14.53 -18.20 4.33
CA GLU A 162 15.07 -16.84 4.23
C GLU A 162 15.62 -16.35 5.57
N LEU A 163 14.94 -16.71 6.67
CA LEU A 163 15.45 -16.43 8.03
C LEU A 163 16.79 -17.13 8.26
N VAL A 164 16.90 -18.42 7.91
CA VAL A 164 18.16 -19.18 8.04
C VAL A 164 19.25 -18.60 7.16
N ALA A 165 18.94 -18.23 5.90
CA ALA A 165 19.90 -17.60 5.00
C ALA A 165 20.41 -16.25 5.54
N MET A 166 19.53 -15.42 6.09
CA MET A 166 19.87 -14.14 6.70
C MET A 166 20.78 -14.30 7.93
N LEU A 167 20.45 -15.26 8.81
CA LEU A 167 21.27 -15.58 9.97
C LEU A 167 22.65 -16.08 9.53
N LYS A 168 22.71 -17.01 8.55
CA LYS A 168 23.95 -17.52 7.95
C LYS A 168 24.84 -16.42 7.39
N ALA A 169 24.26 -15.49 6.64
CA ALA A 169 24.99 -14.35 6.05
C ALA A 169 25.61 -13.44 7.13
N SER A 170 25.03 -13.40 8.33
CA SER A 170 25.47 -12.51 9.40
C SER A 170 26.61 -13.09 10.27
N PHE A 171 26.99 -14.35 10.09
CA PHE A 171 28.08 -14.99 10.86
C PHE A 171 29.49 -14.74 10.27
N GLY A 172 29.61 -14.19 9.07
CA GLY A 172 30.89 -14.05 8.34
C GLY A 172 31.39 -12.63 8.13
N ASP A 173 30.69 -11.62 8.64
CA ASP A 173 30.93 -10.21 8.35
C ASP A 173 30.92 -9.41 9.67
N GLU A 174 31.61 -8.26 9.74
CA GLU A 174 31.64 -7.37 10.93
C GLU A 174 30.24 -6.83 11.35
N ASN A 175 29.19 -7.26 10.66
CA ASN A 175 27.77 -6.97 10.83
C ASN A 175 27.05 -7.89 11.84
N ALA A 176 27.74 -8.57 12.75
CA ALA A 176 27.12 -9.43 13.78
C ALA A 176 26.01 -8.72 14.59
N GLU A 177 26.11 -7.38 14.74
CA GLU A 177 25.07 -6.54 15.35
C GLU A 177 23.73 -6.60 14.61
N LYS A 178 23.72 -6.76 13.28
CA LYS A 178 22.50 -6.86 12.46
C LYS A 178 21.78 -8.20 12.64
N ALA A 179 22.51 -9.29 12.89
CA ALA A 179 21.90 -10.61 13.16
C ALA A 179 21.19 -10.61 14.52
N GLY A 180 21.86 -10.08 15.55
CA GLY A 180 21.28 -9.91 16.88
C GLY A 180 19.99 -9.08 16.82
N ASP A 181 20.05 -7.94 16.12
CA ASP A 181 18.90 -7.05 15.92
C ASP A 181 17.70 -7.76 15.28
N VAL A 182 17.92 -8.56 14.24
CA VAL A 182 16.83 -9.33 13.61
C VAL A 182 16.22 -10.32 14.60
N THR A 183 17.04 -11.09 15.32
CA THR A 183 16.53 -12.08 16.27
C THR A 183 15.79 -11.44 17.45
N ASP A 184 16.26 -10.31 17.95
CA ASP A 184 15.64 -9.61 19.06
C ASP A 184 14.30 -9.00 18.63
N ARG A 185 14.24 -8.43 17.43
CA ARG A 185 12.98 -7.95 16.84
C ARG A 185 11.93 -9.05 16.65
N LEU A 186 12.35 -10.28 16.33
CA LEU A 186 11.43 -11.43 16.19
C LEU A 186 10.96 -12.00 17.53
N ARG A 187 11.69 -11.79 18.63
CA ARG A 187 11.28 -12.24 19.98
C ARG A 187 10.20 -11.35 20.60
N GLU A 188 10.19 -10.07 20.25
CA GLU A 188 9.33 -9.06 20.87
C GLU A 188 7.98 -8.86 20.16
N VAL A 189 7.69 -9.61 19.07
CA VAL A 189 6.40 -9.48 18.37
C VAL A 189 5.26 -10.16 19.13
N ASP A 190 4.06 -9.59 19.07
CA ASP A 190 2.85 -10.21 19.62
C ASP A 190 2.47 -11.51 18.86
N LEU A 191 2.84 -11.63 17.57
CA LEU A 191 2.64 -12.82 16.74
C LEU A 191 3.83 -13.08 15.82
N LEU A 192 4.45 -14.26 15.93
CA LEU A 192 5.45 -14.77 15.00
C LEU A 192 4.87 -15.93 14.17
N VAL A 193 4.87 -15.78 12.85
CA VAL A 193 4.56 -16.85 11.91
C VAL A 193 5.84 -17.30 11.24
N LEU A 194 6.16 -18.58 11.41
CA LEU A 194 7.22 -19.29 10.70
C LEU A 194 6.56 -20.10 9.59
N ASP A 195 6.73 -19.66 8.35
CA ASP A 195 6.12 -20.27 7.18
C ASP A 195 7.11 -21.15 6.41
N ASP A 196 6.54 -22.17 5.75
CA ASP A 196 7.26 -23.14 4.92
C ASP A 196 8.44 -23.85 5.64
N ILE A 197 8.14 -24.38 6.84
CA ILE A 197 9.05 -25.24 7.59
C ILE A 197 9.04 -26.65 6.97
N GLY A 198 10.05 -26.97 6.15
CA GLY A 198 10.17 -28.27 5.47
C GLY A 198 10.37 -28.23 3.95
N GLY A 199 10.52 -27.05 3.34
CA GLY A 199 10.91 -26.92 1.93
C GLY A 199 12.34 -27.39 1.59
N GLU A 200 13.10 -27.83 2.60
CA GLU A 200 14.52 -28.15 2.52
C GLU A 200 14.84 -29.62 2.87
N THR A 201 14.41 -30.55 2.02
CA THR A 201 14.98 -31.91 1.87
C THR A 201 14.46 -32.45 0.52
N ASN A 202 15.26 -32.78 -0.52
CA ASN A 202 16.36 -33.74 -0.54
C ASN A 202 17.46 -33.30 -1.52
N GLY A 203 18.66 -33.01 -1.00
CA GLY A 203 19.90 -33.14 -1.75
C GLY A 203 20.57 -34.42 -1.31
N GLU A 204 20.16 -35.55 -1.90
CA GLU A 204 20.96 -36.76 -2.06
C GLU A 204 21.16 -36.99 -3.56
#